data_AF-A0A562WQV0-F1
#
_entry.id   AF-A0A562WQV0-F1
#
_cell.length_a   1.000
_cell.length_b   1.000
_cell.length_c   1.000
_cell.angle_alpha   90.00
_cell.angle_beta   90.00
_cell.angle_gamma   90.00
#
_symmetry.space_group_name_H-M   'P 1'
#
loop_
_entity.id
_entity.type
_entity.pdbx_description
1 polymer ?
#
loop_
_entity_poly.entity_id
_entity_poly.type
_entity_poly.pdbx_seq_one_letter_code
_entity_poly.pdbx_strand_id
1 'polypeptide(L)'
;MQFYRQKPIGPYIVDFFAPEAGLIVEVDGSQHGEPDNLEQDRVRDLCLKDEGLLVLRFHNREVLLEIDAVLERILEVILRR
;
A
#
# COMPACT_ATOMS: atom_id res chain seq x y z
N MET A 1 -8.77 -14.50 3.81
CA MET A 1 -7.64 -13.56 3.66
C MET A 1 -7.60 -12.61 4.84
N GLN A 2 -6.51 -12.64 5.60
CA GLN A 2 -6.33 -11.78 6.77
C GLN A 2 -5.60 -10.48 6.40
N PHE A 3 -6.05 -9.35 6.94
CA PHE A 3 -5.32 -8.09 6.92
C PHE A 3 -4.90 -7.68 8.34
N TYR A 4 -3.69 -7.16 8.49
CA TYR A 4 -3.19 -6.52 9.69
C TYR A 4 -3.14 -5.02 9.45
N ARG A 5 -3.61 -4.24 10.42
CA ARG A 5 -3.55 -2.77 10.35
C ARG A 5 -2.27 -2.26 11.02
N GLN A 6 -1.68 -1.19 10.48
CA GLN A 6 -0.51 -0.49 11.05
C GLN A 6 0.62 -1.45 11.39
N LYS A 7 1.00 -2.28 10.41
CA LYS A 7 1.97 -3.35 10.60
C LYS A 7 3.40 -2.81 10.42
N PRO A 8 4.32 -3.00 11.39
CA PRO A 8 5.73 -2.74 11.17
C PRO A 8 6.33 -3.79 10.21
N ILE A 9 7.01 -3.32 9.17
CA ILE A 9 7.78 -4.12 8.20
C ILE A 9 9.11 -3.41 8.00
N GLY A 10 10.19 -4.02 8.52
CA GLY A 10 11.50 -3.38 8.57
C GLY A 10 11.42 -2.02 9.30
N PRO A 11 11.96 -0.93 8.72
CA PRO A 11 11.90 0.40 9.32
C PRO A 11 10.56 1.13 9.07
N TYR A 12 9.62 0.53 8.34
CA TYR A 12 8.37 1.17 7.92
C TYR A 12 7.17 0.63 8.68
N ILE A 13 6.14 1.47 8.86
CA ILE A 13 4.82 1.04 9.33
C ILE A 13 3.87 1.20 8.14
N VAL A 14 3.20 0.12 7.76
CA VAL A 14 2.25 0.11 6.64
C VAL A 14 0.80 0.09 7.14
N ASP A 15 -0.11 0.77 6.43
CA ASP A 15 -1.50 0.91 6.88
C ASP A 15 -2.22 -0.43 6.96
N PHE A 16 -2.11 -1.25 5.90
CA PHE A 16 -2.68 -2.58 5.86
C PHE A 16 -1.72 -3.57 5.20
N PHE A 17 -1.61 -4.76 5.79
CA PHE A 17 -0.77 -5.83 5.28
C PHE A 17 -1.51 -7.17 5.26
N ALA A 18 -1.51 -7.84 4.11
CA ALA A 18 -2.01 -9.20 3.95
C ALA A 18 -0.86 -10.16 3.63
N PRO A 19 -0.37 -10.93 4.62
CA PRO A 19 0.82 -11.76 4.45
C PRO A 19 0.62 -12.89 3.45
N GLU A 20 -0.56 -13.51 3.42
CA GLU A 20 -0.86 -14.61 2.49
C GLU A 20 -0.72 -14.19 1.02
N ALA A 21 -1.01 -12.93 0.70
CA ALA A 21 -0.87 -12.39 -0.66
C ALA A 21 0.44 -11.62 -0.88
N GLY A 22 1.26 -11.42 0.15
CA GLY A 22 2.40 -10.51 0.11
C GLY A 22 1.99 -9.10 -0.34
N LEU A 23 0.83 -8.61 0.14
CA LEU A 23 0.22 -7.37 -0.31
C LEU A 23 0.18 -6.33 0.81
N ILE A 24 0.61 -5.13 0.51
CA ILE A 24 0.51 -3.93 1.32
C ILE A 24 -0.51 -3.00 0.65
N VAL A 25 -1.42 -2.43 1.44
CA VAL A 25 -2.33 -1.37 1.01
C VAL A 25 -2.08 -0.13 1.87
N GLU A 26 -1.72 0.97 1.21
CA GLU A 26 -1.48 2.28 1.82
C GLU A 26 -2.62 3.23 1.43
N VAL A 27 -3.08 4.04 2.38
CA VAL A 27 -4.10 5.06 2.16
C VAL A 27 -3.47 6.42 2.41
N ASP A 28 -3.16 7.11 1.32
CA ASP A 28 -2.38 8.34 1.36
C ASP A 28 -3.27 9.58 1.39
N GLY A 29 -3.06 10.42 2.42
CA GLY A 29 -3.65 11.74 2.54
C GLY A 29 -2.71 12.90 2.21
N SER A 30 -1.43 12.62 2.00
CA SER A 30 -0.34 13.59 1.94
C SER A 30 0.17 13.79 0.51
N GLN A 31 -0.69 14.30 -0.38
CA GLN A 31 -0.23 14.93 -1.63
C GLN A 31 0.26 16.37 -1.40
N HIS A 32 1.10 16.61 -0.40
CA HIS A 32 1.96 17.79 -0.43
C HIS A 32 3.35 17.29 -0.79
N GLY A 33 3.53 17.09 -2.11
CA GLY A 33 4.74 16.63 -2.76
C GLY A 33 5.90 17.57 -2.54
N GLU A 34 6.45 17.54 -1.33
CA GLU A 34 7.79 18.01 -1.09
C GLU A 34 8.76 17.03 -1.77
N PRO A 35 9.71 17.53 -2.58
CA PRO A 35 10.61 16.70 -3.37
C PRO A 35 11.44 15.72 -2.53
N ASP A 36 11.72 16.03 -1.27
CA ASP A 36 12.37 15.13 -0.31
C ASP A 36 11.53 13.87 0.02
N ASN A 37 10.19 13.96 -0.01
CA ASN A 37 9.32 12.81 0.24
C ASN A 37 9.31 11.83 -0.93
N LEU A 38 9.53 12.30 -2.16
CA LEU A 38 9.47 11.47 -3.37
C LEU A 38 10.62 10.46 -3.45
N GLU A 39 11.82 10.88 -3.06
CA GLU A 39 12.99 9.99 -3.07
C GLU A 39 12.93 8.98 -1.93
N GLN A 40 12.46 9.40 -0.74
CA GLN A 40 12.23 8.51 0.39
C GLN A 40 11.15 7.47 0.10
N ASP A 41 10.03 7.86 -0.52
CA ASP A 41 8.98 6.94 -0.95
C ASP A 41 9.49 5.96 -2.00
N ARG A 42 10.32 6.43 -2.95
CA ARG A 42 10.91 5.54 -3.96
C ARG A 42 11.84 4.51 -3.33
N VAL A 43 12.68 4.91 -2.37
CA VAL A 43 13.56 3.99 -1.65
C VAL A 43 12.73 2.98 -0.84
N ARG A 44 11.70 3.46 -0.14
CA ARG A 44 10.76 2.62 0.62
C ARG A 44 10.08 1.57 -0.26
N ASP A 45 9.51 1.98 -1.38
CA ASP A 45 8.82 1.07 -2.31
C ASP A 45 9.79 0.03 -2.91
N LEU A 46 11.03 0.44 -3.22
CA LEU A 46 12.06 -0.48 -3.69
C LEU A 46 12.45 -1.52 -2.64
N CYS A 47 12.62 -1.12 -1.37
CA CYS A 47 12.92 -2.04 -0.27
C CYS A 47 11.79 -3.05 -0.05
N LEU A 48 10.54 -2.59 -0.02
CA LEU A 48 9.38 -3.48 0.15
C LEU A 48 9.22 -4.43 -1.03
N LYS A 49 9.53 -3.98 -2.24
CA LYS A 49 9.51 -4.81 -3.44
C LYS A 49 10.60 -5.89 -3.44
N ASP A 50 11.79 -5.58 -2.91
CA ASP A 50 12.89 -6.55 -2.76
C ASP A 50 12.52 -7.68 -1.80
N GLU A 51 11.74 -7.38 -0.76
CA GLU A 51 11.12 -8.34 0.16
C GLU A 51 9.98 -9.18 -0.50
N GLY A 52 9.73 -9.02 -1.81
CA GLY A 52 8.68 -9.73 -2.55
C GLY A 52 7.27 -9.17 -2.31
N LEU A 53 7.15 -8.04 -1.63
CA LEU A 53 5.88 -7.42 -1.30
C LEU A 53 5.40 -6.52 -2.43
N LEU A 54 4.09 -6.51 -2.65
CA LEU A 54 3.43 -5.59 -3.56
C LEU A 54 2.77 -4.48 -2.76
N VAL A 55 2.97 -3.22 -3.16
CA VAL A 55 2.33 -2.06 -2.54
C VAL A 55 1.26 -1.52 -3.48
N LEU A 56 0.03 -1.39 -3.00
CA LEU A 56 -1.04 -0.62 -3.63
C LEU A 56 -1.30 0.63 -2.79
N ARG A 57 -1.26 1.80 -3.42
CA ARG A 57 -1.51 3.08 -2.76
C ARG A 57 -2.78 3.68 -3.34
N PHE A 58 -3.68 4.12 -2.47
CA PHE A 58 -4.92 4.80 -2.83
C PHE A 58 -4.96 6.18 -2.17
N HIS A 59 -5.48 7.18 -2.86
CA HIS A 59 -5.73 8.47 -2.24
C HIS A 59 -6.94 8.40 -1.31
N ASN A 60 -6.92 9.21 -0.24
CA ASN A 60 -8.06 9.36 0.66
C ASN A 60 -9.39 9.58 -0.10
N ARG A 61 -9.37 10.37 -1.18
CA ARG A 61 -10.55 10.63 -1.99
C ARG A 61 -11.11 9.37 -2.66
N GLU A 62 -10.24 8.51 -3.18
CA GLU A 62 -10.66 7.24 -3.81
C GLU A 62 -11.28 6.31 -2.76
N VAL A 63 -10.65 6.19 -1.58
CA VAL A 63 -11.20 5.37 -0.48
C VAL A 63 -12.54 5.92 0.04
N LEU A 64 -12.68 7.25 0.12
CA LEU A 64 -13.89 7.88 0.64
C LEU A 64 -15.06 7.91 -0.36
N LEU A 65 -14.77 8.04 -1.66
CA LEU A 65 -15.81 8.24 -2.68
C LEU A 65 -16.03 7.04 -3.60
N GLU A 66 -15.04 6.15 -3.72
CA GLU A 66 -14.98 5.09 -4.73
C GLU A 66 -14.54 3.75 -4.10
N ILE A 67 -15.01 3.47 -2.88
CA ILE A 67 -14.57 2.31 -2.09
C ILE A 67 -14.74 0.97 -2.83
N ASP A 68 -15.81 0.81 -3.61
CA ASP A 68 -16.06 -0.41 -4.38
C ASP A 68 -14.96 -0.63 -5.43
N ALA A 69 -14.55 0.43 -6.14
CA ALA A 69 -13.47 0.36 -7.12
C ALA A 69 -12.11 0.05 -6.46
N VAL A 70 -11.86 0.61 -5.27
CA VAL A 70 -10.67 0.29 -4.47
C VAL A 70 -10.64 -1.20 -4.09
N LEU A 71 -11.76 -1.74 -3.61
CA LEU A 71 -11.87 -3.15 -3.22
C LEU A 71 -11.75 -4.09 -4.43
N GLU A 72 -12.38 -3.76 -5.55
CA GLU A 72 -12.24 -4.50 -6.80
C GLU A 72 -10.77 -4.56 -7.24
N ARG A 73 -10.07 -3.43 -7.19
CA ARG A 73 -8.66 -3.37 -7.57
C ARG A 73 -7.78 -4.24 -6.67
N ILE A 74 -8.03 -4.23 -5.37
CA ILE A 74 -7.34 -5.09 -4.39
C ILE A 74 -7.62 -6.56 -4.74
N LEU A 75 -8.88 -6.93 -4.97
CA LEU A 75 -9.27 -8.30 -5.30
C LEU A 75 -8.64 -8.79 -6.60
N GLU A 76 -8.64 -7.99 -7.66
CA GLU A 76 -7.99 -8.32 -8.93
C GLU A 76 -6.50 -8.66 -8.75
N VAL A 77 -5.80 -7.89 -7.92
CA VAL A 77 -4.38 -8.09 -7.67
C VAL A 77 -4.13 -9.39 -6.91
N ILE A 78 -5.00 -9.70 -5.95
CA ILE A 78 -4.94 -10.95 -5.18
C ILE A 78 -5.20 -12.16 -6.07
N LEU A 79 -6.19 -12.10 -6.95
CA LEU A 79 -6.58 -13.23 -7.82
C LEU A 79 -5.58 -13.52 -8.95
N ARG A 80 -4.71 -12.55 -9.28
CA ARG A 80 -3.67 -12.72 -10.32
C ARG A 80 -2.36 -13.32 -9.78
N ARG A 81 -2.28 -13.60 -8.48
CA ARG A 81 -1.19 -14.34 -7.83
C ARG A 81 -1.64 -15.76 -7.53
#